data_AF-A0A923MIJ8-F1
#
_entry.id   AF-A0A923MIJ8-F1
#
_cell.length_a   1.000
_cell.length_b   1.000
_cell.length_c   1.000
_cell.angle_alpha   90.00
_cell.angle_beta   90.00
_cell.angle_gamma   90.00
#
_symmetry.space_group_name_H-M   'P 1'
#
loop_
_entity.id
_entity.type
_entity.pdbx_description
1 polymer ?
#
loop_
_entity_poly.entity_id
_entity_poly.type
_entity_poly.pdbx_seq_one_letter_code
_entity_poly.pdbx_strand_id
1 'polypeptide(L)'
;MKLLGLGDNVMDAYLFRGELYPGGNAANVAVLAKRAGAEKSGYIGVLATDAAGEHFRTVLQTENVDISRLRRGVGRTACNYITLDDQGDRAFSGNNGQETVQNLYRPIITSADRMYAATFDVVHSSIHSGLDDALPALSHCADLSMDFSSDGFTHDNVARLAPLLRFAFFSAGERSEEQAMEFASFAAECGVPEVIFTMGLRGACGISHGKKWHVPATPVDAVDALGAGDGFIAAFLRAFYDNGADAAAAAADASGFAAKCCLHHGAMGHPIAIAESGLFPETGEIGT
;
A
#
# COMPACT_ATOMS: atom_id res chain seq x y z
N MET A 1 -12.09 7.46 11.56
CA MET A 1 -12.06 6.38 10.54
C MET A 1 -11.57 5.03 11.09
N LYS A 2 -12.13 3.91 10.59
CA LYS A 2 -11.66 2.52 10.72
C LYS A 2 -11.24 1.98 9.35
N LEU A 3 -9.99 1.54 9.20
CA LEU A 3 -9.44 1.04 7.93
C LEU A 3 -9.05 -0.43 7.98
N LEU A 4 -9.36 -1.18 6.92
CA LEU A 4 -8.91 -2.55 6.73
C LEU A 4 -7.97 -2.64 5.53
N GLY A 5 -6.71 -3.01 5.74
CA GLY A 5 -5.82 -3.40 4.65
C GLY A 5 -6.10 -4.83 4.20
N LEU A 6 -6.13 -5.07 2.90
CA LEU A 6 -6.42 -6.37 2.31
C LEU A 6 -5.41 -6.69 1.20
N GLY A 7 -4.70 -7.81 1.34
CA GLY A 7 -3.94 -8.40 0.24
C GLY A 7 -2.45 -8.45 0.51
N ASP A 8 -1.68 -7.70 -0.28
CA ASP A 8 -0.24 -7.88 -0.40
C ASP A 8 0.56 -7.54 0.87
N ASN A 9 1.67 -8.25 1.02
CA ASN A 9 2.78 -7.97 1.93
C ASN A 9 4.07 -8.46 1.29
N VAL A 10 5.19 -7.88 1.70
CA VAL A 10 6.53 -8.24 1.22
C VAL A 10 7.57 -7.76 2.22
N MET A 11 8.73 -8.39 2.28
CA MET A 11 9.91 -7.81 2.92
C MET A 11 10.73 -7.07 1.88
N ASP A 12 11.01 -5.80 2.11
CA ASP A 12 11.92 -5.02 1.29
C ASP A 12 13.36 -5.21 1.79
N ALA A 13 14.19 -5.89 1.01
CA ALA A 13 15.57 -6.22 1.34
C ALA A 13 16.53 -5.14 0.85
N TYR A 14 17.03 -4.33 1.77
CA TYR A 14 18.05 -3.33 1.49
C TYR A 14 19.40 -4.04 1.53
N LEU A 15 19.78 -4.65 0.41
CA LEU A 15 20.95 -5.54 0.33
C LEU A 15 22.25 -4.82 0.72
N PHE A 16 22.38 -3.55 0.34
CA PHE A 16 23.51 -2.68 0.69
C PHE A 16 23.60 -2.34 2.19
N ARG A 17 22.53 -2.60 2.97
CA ARG A 17 22.48 -2.41 4.43
C ARG A 17 22.48 -3.72 5.21
N GLY A 18 22.25 -4.86 4.56
CA GLY A 18 22.07 -6.13 5.26
C GLY A 18 20.78 -6.21 6.07
N GLU A 19 19.76 -5.41 5.72
CA GLU A 19 18.52 -5.24 6.48
C GLU A 19 17.29 -5.57 5.62
N LEU A 20 16.25 -6.09 6.26
CA LEU A 20 14.92 -6.32 5.67
C LEU A 20 13.88 -5.52 6.44
N TYR A 21 12.97 -4.87 5.71
CA TYR A 21 11.89 -4.08 6.27
C TYR A 21 10.54 -4.69 5.87
N PRO A 22 9.57 -4.85 6.79
CA PRO A 22 8.21 -5.16 6.42
C PRO A 22 7.63 -4.10 5.48
N GLY A 23 6.92 -4.55 4.45
CA GLY A 23 6.39 -3.75 3.36
C GLY A 23 5.15 -4.36 2.71
N GLY A 24 4.80 -3.84 1.54
CA GLY A 24 3.60 -4.19 0.79
C GLY A 24 2.47 -3.22 1.07
N ASN A 25 1.83 -2.75 0.01
CA ASN A 25 0.95 -1.58 0.02
C ASN A 25 -0.21 -1.76 1.00
N ALA A 26 -0.95 -2.87 0.92
CA ALA A 26 -2.06 -3.12 1.83
C ALA A 26 -1.65 -3.20 3.31
N ALA A 27 -0.50 -3.82 3.61
CA ALA A 27 0.04 -3.91 4.96
C ALA A 27 0.57 -2.56 5.48
N ASN A 28 1.29 -1.83 4.63
CA ASN A 28 1.80 -0.48 4.91
C ASN A 28 0.65 0.47 5.23
N VAL A 29 -0.37 0.53 4.38
CA VAL A 29 -1.53 1.41 4.60
C VAL A 29 -2.25 1.05 5.91
N ALA A 30 -2.37 -0.23 6.27
CA ALA A 30 -2.96 -0.62 7.55
C ALA A 30 -2.15 -0.06 8.75
N VAL A 31 -0.83 -0.24 8.76
CA VAL A 31 0.05 0.27 9.83
C VAL A 31 0.05 1.80 9.87
N LEU A 32 0.25 2.42 8.71
CA LEU A 32 0.35 3.88 8.57
C LEU A 32 -0.97 4.57 8.89
N ALA A 33 -2.12 3.94 8.61
CA ALA A 33 -3.42 4.47 9.02
C ALA A 33 -3.54 4.52 10.55
N LYS A 34 -3.03 3.49 11.24
CA LYS A 34 -3.01 3.49 12.71
C LYS A 34 -2.14 4.62 13.25
N ARG A 35 -0.95 4.81 12.68
CA ARG A 35 -0.02 5.92 13.02
C ARG A 35 -0.57 7.30 12.66
N ALA A 36 -1.35 7.41 11.58
CA ALA A 36 -2.03 8.63 11.18
C ALA A 36 -3.20 8.98 12.12
N GLY A 37 -3.62 8.06 13.01
CA GLY A 37 -4.64 8.30 14.03
C GLY A 37 -5.98 7.64 13.76
N ALA A 38 -6.05 6.63 12.88
CA ALA A 38 -7.26 5.83 12.72
C ALA A 38 -7.70 5.19 14.05
N GLU A 39 -9.01 5.19 14.29
CA GLU A 39 -9.62 4.59 15.49
C GLU A 39 -9.28 3.10 15.55
N LYS A 40 -9.51 2.41 14.44
CA LYS A 40 -9.20 0.99 14.25
C LYS A 40 -8.45 0.78 12.95
N SER A 41 -7.45 -0.10 12.98
CA SER A 41 -6.83 -0.64 11.78
C SER A 41 -6.82 -2.16 11.86
N GLY A 42 -7.06 -2.83 10.74
CA GLY A 42 -7.01 -4.28 10.61
C GLY A 42 -6.29 -4.69 9.35
N TYR A 43 -5.85 -5.95 9.30
CA TYR A 43 -5.20 -6.50 8.11
C TYR A 43 -5.65 -7.94 7.81
N ILE A 44 -5.99 -8.19 6.55
CA ILE A 44 -6.21 -9.52 5.99
C ILE A 44 -5.14 -9.77 4.92
N GLY A 45 -4.28 -10.75 5.17
CA GLY A 45 -3.27 -11.22 4.23
C GLY A 45 -2.82 -12.63 4.60
N VAL A 46 -1.77 -13.11 3.93
CA VAL A 46 -1.10 -14.36 4.29
C VAL A 46 0.37 -14.07 4.59
N LEU A 47 0.83 -14.45 5.77
CA LEU A 47 2.24 -14.44 6.13
C LEU A 47 2.80 -15.87 6.17
N ALA A 48 4.08 -16.01 5.87
CA ALA A 48 4.74 -17.30 5.97
C ALA A 48 4.99 -17.65 7.44
N THR A 49 5.23 -18.94 7.69
CA THR A 49 5.66 -19.43 9.01
C THR A 49 7.18 -19.41 9.20
N ASP A 50 7.92 -18.76 8.29
CA ASP A 50 9.38 -18.56 8.42
C ASP A 50 9.72 -17.40 9.38
N ALA A 51 11.01 -17.19 9.64
CA ALA A 51 11.46 -16.17 10.60
C ALA A 51 11.09 -14.75 10.15
N ALA A 52 11.23 -14.43 8.86
CA ALA A 52 10.78 -13.15 8.30
C ALA A 52 9.27 -12.93 8.46
N GLY A 53 8.44 -13.95 8.19
CA GLY A 53 6.99 -13.88 8.38
C GLY A 53 6.59 -13.75 9.84
N GLU A 54 7.35 -14.35 10.77
CA GLU A 54 7.16 -14.19 12.21
C GLU A 54 7.52 -12.78 12.69
N HIS A 55 8.62 -12.21 12.17
CA HIS A 55 9.00 -10.81 12.41
C HIS A 55 7.89 -9.88 11.92
N PHE A 56 7.44 -10.05 10.68
CA PHE A 56 6.34 -9.26 10.11
C PHE A 56 5.08 -9.33 10.99
N ARG A 57 4.69 -10.54 11.41
CA ARG A 57 3.54 -10.73 12.31
C ARG A 57 3.70 -9.97 13.62
N THR A 58 4.90 -9.99 14.21
CA THR A 58 5.22 -9.28 15.45
C THR A 58 5.15 -7.76 15.27
N VAL A 59 5.59 -7.26 14.12
CA VAL A 59 5.49 -5.83 13.77
C VAL A 59 4.03 -5.40 13.68
N LEU A 60 3.16 -6.15 12.97
CA LEU A 60 1.73 -5.83 12.89
C LEU A 60 1.07 -5.77 14.29
N GLN A 61 1.44 -6.68 15.19
CA GLN A 61 0.94 -6.66 16.57
C GLN A 61 1.43 -5.44 17.35
N THR A 62 2.71 -5.11 17.23
CA THR A 62 3.33 -3.95 17.91
C THR A 62 2.73 -2.63 17.42
N GLU A 63 2.39 -2.56 16.14
CA GLU A 63 1.69 -1.44 15.51
C GLU A 63 0.19 -1.39 15.83
N ASN A 64 -0.32 -2.30 16.67
CA ASN A 64 -1.72 -2.40 17.07
C ASN A 64 -2.70 -2.56 15.89
N VAL A 65 -2.28 -3.30 14.86
CA VAL A 65 -3.15 -3.73 13.75
C VAL A 65 -3.92 -4.99 14.16
N ASP A 66 -5.24 -4.99 13.98
CA ASP A 66 -6.08 -6.17 14.23
C ASP A 66 -5.80 -7.24 13.16
N ILE A 67 -5.04 -8.26 13.56
CA ILE A 67 -4.65 -9.41 12.75
C ILE A 67 -5.50 -10.65 13.03
N SER A 68 -6.71 -10.50 13.60
CA SER A 68 -7.61 -11.64 13.90
C SER A 68 -8.02 -12.46 12.67
N ARG A 69 -7.84 -11.91 11.47
CA ARG A 69 -8.11 -12.54 10.16
C ARG A 69 -6.84 -12.81 9.34
N LEU A 70 -5.66 -12.63 9.93
CA LEU A 70 -4.40 -12.95 9.27
C LEU A 70 -4.28 -14.47 9.07
N ARG A 71 -3.91 -14.89 7.85
CA ARG A 71 -3.64 -16.29 7.53
C ARG A 71 -2.14 -16.58 7.64
N ARG A 72 -1.83 -17.83 7.91
CA ARG A 72 -0.46 -18.36 8.01
C ARG A 72 -0.31 -19.55 7.07
N GLY A 73 0.79 -19.61 6.33
CA GLY A 73 1.08 -20.70 5.39
C GLY A 73 2.52 -21.17 5.45
N VAL A 74 2.76 -22.45 5.13
CA VAL A 74 4.10 -23.01 4.99
C VAL A 74 4.65 -22.64 3.61
N GLY A 75 5.69 -21.84 3.56
CA GLY A 75 6.29 -21.33 2.33
C GLY A 75 7.33 -20.27 2.67
N ARG A 76 7.77 -19.51 1.67
CA ARG A 76 8.72 -18.41 1.87
C ARG A 76 7.99 -17.07 1.92
N THR A 77 8.41 -16.17 2.81
CA THR A 77 7.96 -14.78 2.79
C THR A 77 8.40 -14.10 1.49
N ALA A 78 7.51 -13.30 0.90
CA ALA A 78 7.85 -12.53 -0.29
C ALA A 78 8.94 -11.50 0.02
N CYS A 79 9.85 -11.32 -0.93
CA CYS A 79 10.97 -10.42 -0.76
C CYS A 79 11.22 -9.63 -2.04
N ASN A 80 11.25 -8.30 -1.95
CA ASN A 80 11.76 -7.41 -2.98
C ASN A 80 13.23 -7.10 -2.68
N TYR A 81 14.07 -7.06 -3.71
CA TYR A 81 15.49 -6.76 -3.57
C TYR A 81 15.75 -5.31 -3.96
N ILE A 82 16.37 -4.56 -3.06
CA ILE A 82 16.70 -3.15 -3.23
C ILE A 82 18.23 -3.01 -3.17
N THR A 83 18.78 -2.52 -4.27
CA THR A 83 20.20 -2.21 -4.44
C THR A 83 20.39 -0.70 -4.61
N LEU A 84 21.64 -0.27 -4.74
CA LEU A 84 21.97 1.05 -5.23
C LEU A 84 22.35 0.94 -6.71
N ASP A 85 21.97 1.93 -7.50
CA ASP A 85 22.45 2.10 -8.87
C ASP A 85 23.83 2.77 -8.91
N ASP A 86 24.32 3.05 -10.13
CA ASP A 86 25.63 3.66 -10.35
C ASP A 86 25.75 5.09 -9.78
N GLN A 87 24.62 5.77 -9.53
CA GLN A 87 24.58 7.10 -8.91
C GLN A 87 24.43 7.04 -7.38
N GLY A 88 24.26 5.83 -6.82
CA GLY A 88 23.98 5.64 -5.41
C GLY A 88 22.51 5.83 -5.04
N ASP A 89 21.62 5.92 -6.03
CA ASP A 89 20.19 5.97 -5.83
C ASP A 89 19.61 4.55 -5.71
N ARG A 90 18.50 4.41 -4.99
CA ARG A 90 17.88 3.08 -4.81
C ARG A 90 17.33 2.55 -6.14
N ALA A 91 17.51 1.26 -6.39
CA ALA A 91 16.91 0.55 -7.51
C ALA A 91 16.32 -0.78 -7.05
N PHE A 92 15.18 -1.15 -7.62
CA PHE A 92 14.60 -2.49 -7.44
C PHE A 92 15.27 -3.47 -8.40
N SER A 93 15.98 -4.46 -7.86
CA SER A 93 16.76 -5.42 -8.66
C SER A 93 16.04 -6.75 -8.91
N GLY A 94 14.88 -6.98 -8.28
CA GLY A 94 14.06 -8.17 -8.49
C GLY A 94 13.26 -8.57 -7.24
N ASN A 95 12.67 -9.77 -7.28
CA ASN A 95 11.97 -10.37 -6.15
C ASN A 95 12.04 -11.91 -6.21
N ASN A 96 11.66 -12.58 -5.13
CA ASN A 96 11.64 -14.06 -5.05
C ASN A 96 10.36 -14.71 -5.64
N GLY A 97 9.50 -13.96 -6.31
CA GLY A 97 8.53 -14.48 -7.28
C GLY A 97 7.44 -15.45 -6.77
N GLN A 98 7.14 -16.45 -7.61
CA GLN A 98 5.94 -17.31 -7.50
C GLN A 98 5.95 -18.31 -6.33
N GLU A 99 7.12 -18.57 -5.73
CA GLU A 99 7.26 -19.56 -4.63
C GLU A 99 6.87 -18.99 -3.26
N THR A 100 6.40 -17.75 -3.24
CA THR A 100 6.04 -17.04 -2.01
C THR A 100 4.70 -17.52 -1.47
N VAL A 101 4.54 -17.47 -0.15
CA VAL A 101 3.36 -17.97 0.55
C VAL A 101 2.05 -17.35 0.01
N GLN A 102 2.06 -16.09 -0.41
CA GLN A 102 0.88 -15.41 -0.96
C GLN A 102 0.46 -15.93 -2.33
N ASN A 103 1.42 -16.38 -3.15
CA ASN A 103 1.16 -16.99 -4.44
C ASN A 103 0.72 -18.46 -4.30
N LEU A 104 1.24 -19.16 -3.28
CA LEU A 104 0.81 -20.53 -2.96
C LEU A 104 -0.58 -20.59 -2.29
N TYR A 105 -0.90 -19.59 -1.46
CA TYR A 105 -2.10 -19.58 -0.62
C TYR A 105 -2.86 -18.27 -0.74
N ARG A 106 -3.24 -17.89 -1.96
CA ARG A 106 -4.04 -16.68 -2.19
C ARG A 106 -5.26 -16.63 -1.24
N PRO A 107 -5.48 -15.53 -0.50
CA PRO A 107 -6.63 -15.37 0.39
C PRO A 107 -7.96 -15.61 -0.34
N ILE A 108 -8.75 -16.59 0.12
CA ILE A 108 -10.16 -16.72 -0.28
C ILE A 108 -11.01 -15.98 0.76
N ILE A 109 -11.73 -14.94 0.31
CA ILE A 109 -12.56 -14.11 1.19
C ILE A 109 -13.83 -14.85 1.58
N THR A 110 -13.91 -15.21 2.86
CA THR A 110 -15.02 -15.96 3.45
C THR A 110 -16.17 -15.03 3.87
N SER A 111 -17.31 -15.62 4.23
CA SER A 111 -18.41 -14.86 4.85
C SER A 111 -17.99 -14.20 6.17
N ALA A 112 -17.08 -14.82 6.91
CA ALA A 112 -16.56 -14.27 8.16
C ALA A 112 -15.65 -13.06 7.92
N ASP A 113 -14.87 -13.07 6.83
CA ASP A 113 -14.07 -11.93 6.40
C ASP A 113 -14.95 -10.76 5.94
N ARG A 114 -16.05 -11.04 5.22
CA ARG A 114 -17.02 -10.00 4.84
C ARG A 114 -17.70 -9.36 6.04
N MET A 115 -18.15 -10.16 7.01
CA MET A 115 -18.71 -9.63 8.25
C MET A 115 -17.69 -8.80 9.03
N TYR A 116 -16.42 -9.19 9.01
CA TYR A 116 -15.35 -8.42 9.62
C TYR A 116 -15.09 -7.12 8.86
N ALA A 117 -15.00 -7.15 7.53
CA ALA A 117 -14.84 -5.98 6.67
C ALA A 117 -15.97 -4.97 6.85
N ALA A 118 -17.22 -5.43 7.03
CA ALA A 118 -18.37 -4.58 7.31
C ALA A 118 -18.29 -3.82 8.67
N THR A 119 -17.28 -4.09 9.50
CA THR A 119 -17.01 -3.31 10.73
C THR A 119 -16.06 -2.13 10.51
N PHE A 120 -15.56 -1.96 9.28
CA PHE A 120 -14.66 -0.89 8.87
C PHE A 120 -15.38 0.09 7.93
N ASP A 121 -14.88 1.32 7.87
CA ASP A 121 -15.43 2.34 6.97
C ASP A 121 -14.93 2.10 5.54
N VAL A 122 -13.66 1.69 5.40
CA VAL A 122 -12.99 1.47 4.12
C VAL A 122 -12.12 0.22 4.14
N VAL A 123 -12.16 -0.54 3.04
CA VAL A 123 -11.21 -1.60 2.72
C VAL A 123 -10.25 -1.09 1.65
N HIS A 124 -8.96 -1.12 1.97
CA HIS A 124 -7.88 -0.73 1.07
C HIS A 124 -7.14 -1.96 0.51
N SER A 125 -6.91 -1.99 -0.79
CA SER A 125 -6.19 -3.04 -1.51
C SER A 125 -5.32 -2.43 -2.62
N SER A 126 -4.41 -3.21 -3.19
CA SER A 126 -3.60 -2.81 -4.34
C SER A 126 -3.88 -3.65 -5.59
N ILE A 127 -3.49 -3.14 -6.75
CA ILE A 127 -3.47 -3.91 -8.01
C ILE A 127 -2.55 -5.14 -7.94
N HIS A 128 -1.56 -5.13 -7.04
CA HIS A 128 -0.63 -6.24 -6.84
C HIS A 128 -1.16 -7.31 -5.86
N SER A 129 -2.31 -7.07 -5.22
CA SER A 129 -2.90 -8.03 -4.28
C SER A 129 -3.51 -9.26 -4.97
N GLY A 130 -3.90 -9.15 -6.24
CA GLY A 130 -4.51 -10.25 -6.99
C GLY A 130 -5.87 -10.69 -6.44
N LEU A 131 -6.62 -9.76 -5.84
CA LEU A 131 -7.90 -10.02 -5.15
C LEU A 131 -9.10 -9.34 -5.83
N ASP A 132 -8.97 -9.00 -7.11
CA ASP A 132 -10.03 -8.39 -7.92
C ASP A 132 -11.36 -9.18 -7.86
N ASP A 133 -11.29 -10.51 -7.76
CA ASP A 133 -12.44 -11.41 -7.67
C ASP A 133 -13.23 -11.25 -6.36
N ALA A 134 -12.58 -10.77 -5.30
CA ALA A 134 -13.21 -10.51 -4.01
C ALA A 134 -13.85 -9.12 -3.90
N LEU A 135 -13.41 -8.14 -4.70
CA LEU A 135 -13.86 -6.75 -4.61
C LEU A 135 -15.38 -6.59 -4.77
N PRO A 136 -16.09 -7.27 -5.71
CA PRO A 136 -17.54 -7.15 -5.81
C PRO A 136 -18.29 -7.53 -4.54
N ALA A 137 -17.79 -8.51 -3.77
CA ALA A 137 -18.43 -8.90 -2.53
C ALA A 137 -18.13 -7.93 -1.39
N LEU A 138 -16.93 -7.33 -1.40
CA LEU A 138 -16.49 -6.36 -0.39
C LEU A 138 -17.08 -4.97 -0.60
N SER A 139 -17.39 -4.58 -1.85
CA SER A 139 -18.04 -3.29 -2.17
C SER A 139 -19.44 -3.15 -1.57
N HIS A 140 -20.05 -4.27 -1.15
CA HIS A 140 -21.33 -4.28 -0.43
C HIS A 140 -21.15 -4.23 1.10
N CYS A 141 -19.92 -4.29 1.60
CA CYS A 141 -19.60 -4.37 3.02
C CYS A 141 -19.06 -3.03 3.56
N ALA A 142 -18.21 -2.35 2.79
CA ALA A 142 -17.56 -1.09 3.14
C ALA A 142 -17.17 -0.34 1.85
N ASP A 143 -16.76 0.92 1.97
CA ASP A 143 -16.18 1.62 0.83
C ASP A 143 -14.89 0.91 0.38
N LEU A 144 -14.63 0.91 -0.92
CA LEU A 144 -13.40 0.35 -1.47
C LEU A 144 -12.43 1.45 -1.87
N SER A 145 -11.19 1.30 -1.41
CA SER A 145 -10.03 2.06 -1.85
C SER A 145 -9.06 1.14 -2.55
N MET A 146 -8.60 1.53 -3.73
CA MET A 146 -7.61 0.75 -4.47
C MET A 146 -6.44 1.62 -4.89
N ASP A 147 -5.23 1.13 -4.63
CA ASP A 147 -4.01 1.67 -5.21
C ASP A 147 -3.65 0.92 -6.50
N PHE A 148 -3.54 1.69 -7.58
CA PHE A 148 -3.19 1.23 -8.92
C PHE A 148 -1.69 1.35 -9.20
N SER A 149 -0.87 1.77 -8.23
CA SER A 149 0.58 1.95 -8.37
C SER A 149 0.94 2.94 -9.51
N SER A 150 2.21 2.94 -9.91
CA SER A 150 2.69 3.64 -11.12
C SER A 150 2.58 2.80 -12.40
N ASP A 151 2.39 1.48 -12.23
CA ASP A 151 2.43 0.46 -13.26
C ASP A 151 1.19 -0.44 -13.23
N GLY A 152 0.93 -1.14 -14.33
CA GLY A 152 -0.17 -2.11 -14.43
C GLY A 152 -1.56 -1.54 -14.63
N PHE A 153 -1.81 -0.26 -14.34
CA PHE A 153 -3.11 0.36 -14.62
C PHE A 153 -3.29 0.69 -16.11
N THR A 154 -4.50 0.45 -16.60
CA THR A 154 -4.91 0.65 -17.99
C THR A 154 -6.32 1.20 -18.01
N HIS A 155 -6.77 1.71 -19.17
CA HIS A 155 -8.15 2.13 -19.32
C HIS A 155 -9.13 0.96 -19.06
N ASP A 156 -8.77 -0.26 -19.50
CA ASP A 156 -9.65 -1.43 -19.38
C ASP A 156 -9.82 -1.91 -17.93
N ASN A 157 -8.72 -2.15 -17.20
CA ASN A 157 -8.84 -2.64 -15.83
C ASN A 157 -9.43 -1.59 -14.88
N VAL A 158 -9.13 -0.30 -15.08
CA VAL A 158 -9.73 0.78 -14.30
C VAL A 158 -11.22 0.87 -14.61
N ALA A 159 -11.66 0.86 -15.88
CA ALA A 159 -13.08 0.91 -16.22
C ALA A 159 -13.86 -0.27 -15.64
N ARG A 160 -13.28 -1.47 -15.62
CA ARG A 160 -13.91 -2.66 -15.04
C ARG A 160 -14.10 -2.54 -13.54
N LEU A 161 -13.13 -1.98 -12.82
CA LEU A 161 -13.15 -1.90 -11.36
C LEU A 161 -13.86 -0.63 -10.85
N ALA A 162 -13.84 0.44 -11.62
CA ALA A 162 -14.36 1.76 -11.23
C ALA A 162 -15.76 1.74 -10.60
N PRO A 163 -16.76 0.98 -11.10
CA PRO A 163 -18.09 0.93 -10.50
C PRO A 163 -18.13 0.38 -9.07
N LEU A 164 -17.08 -0.29 -8.62
CA LEU A 164 -16.95 -0.87 -7.27
C LEU A 164 -16.23 0.07 -6.29
N LEU A 165 -15.49 1.06 -6.80
CA LEU A 165 -14.53 1.83 -6.01
C LEU A 165 -15.14 3.14 -5.52
N ARG A 166 -14.84 3.46 -4.26
CA ARG A 166 -15.02 4.81 -3.73
C ARG A 166 -13.78 5.67 -4.00
N PHE A 167 -12.59 5.08 -3.85
CA PHE A 167 -11.31 5.76 -4.04
C PHE A 167 -10.42 4.97 -5.00
N ALA A 168 -9.83 5.67 -5.97
CA ALA A 168 -8.75 5.13 -6.79
C ALA A 168 -7.52 6.03 -6.67
N PHE A 169 -6.43 5.45 -6.16
CA PHE A 169 -5.13 6.10 -6.05
C PHE A 169 -4.22 5.62 -7.17
N PHE A 170 -3.43 6.54 -7.69
CA PHE A 170 -2.45 6.30 -8.74
C PHE A 170 -1.15 7.03 -8.40
N SER A 171 -0.03 6.50 -8.91
CA SER A 171 1.22 7.25 -8.98
C SER A 171 1.45 7.75 -10.40
N ALA A 172 1.70 9.04 -10.54
CA ALA A 172 1.97 9.63 -11.86
C ALA A 172 3.31 9.14 -12.43
N GLY A 173 4.29 8.81 -11.58
CA GLY A 173 5.68 8.62 -11.99
C GLY A 173 6.17 9.83 -12.80
N GLU A 174 6.67 9.55 -14.00
CA GLU A 174 7.16 10.57 -14.95
C GLU A 174 6.05 11.33 -15.71
N ARG A 175 4.77 10.96 -15.54
CA ARG A 175 3.65 11.61 -16.25
C ARG A 175 3.48 13.07 -15.81
N SER A 176 3.17 13.97 -16.75
CA SER A 176 2.83 15.35 -16.42
C SER A 176 1.53 15.44 -15.61
N GLU A 177 1.28 16.57 -14.96
CA GLU A 177 0.02 16.78 -14.24
C GLU A 177 -1.18 16.75 -15.19
N GLU A 178 -1.03 17.25 -16.41
CA GLU A 178 -2.06 17.20 -17.44
C GLU A 178 -2.41 15.76 -17.81
N GLN A 179 -1.40 14.90 -18.01
CA GLN A 179 -1.61 13.48 -18.30
C GLN A 179 -2.27 12.75 -17.14
N ALA A 180 -1.89 13.07 -15.90
CA ALA A 180 -2.53 12.52 -14.70
C ALA A 180 -4.01 12.95 -14.61
N MET A 181 -4.30 14.23 -14.87
CA MET A 181 -5.67 14.77 -14.82
C MET A 181 -6.56 14.29 -15.97
N GLU A 182 -5.98 14.02 -17.15
CA GLU A 182 -6.68 13.36 -18.26
C GLU A 182 -7.14 11.96 -17.84
N PHE A 183 -6.22 11.15 -17.30
CA PHE A 183 -6.56 9.81 -16.82
C PHE A 183 -7.53 9.85 -15.62
N ALA A 184 -7.36 10.81 -14.71
CA ALA A 184 -8.28 11.00 -13.60
C ALA A 184 -9.71 11.33 -14.07
N SER A 185 -9.85 12.12 -15.14
CA SER A 185 -11.14 12.43 -15.77
C SER A 185 -11.78 11.16 -16.34
N PHE A 186 -11.01 10.33 -17.04
CA PHE A 186 -11.49 9.04 -17.53
C PHE A 186 -11.98 8.11 -16.40
N ALA A 187 -11.19 7.96 -15.33
CA ALA A 187 -11.58 7.11 -14.20
C ALA A 187 -12.84 7.62 -13.48
N ALA A 188 -12.98 8.94 -13.36
CA ALA A 188 -14.18 9.58 -12.80
C ALA A 188 -15.40 9.37 -13.70
N GLU A 189 -15.25 9.47 -15.03
CA GLU A 189 -16.31 9.17 -16.01
C GLU A 189 -16.73 7.70 -15.97
N CYS A 190 -15.80 6.79 -15.66
CA CYS A 190 -16.10 5.37 -15.41
C CYS A 190 -16.81 5.11 -14.07
N GLY A 191 -16.93 6.12 -13.20
CA GLY A 191 -17.74 6.08 -12.00
C GLY A 191 -17.00 6.16 -10.67
N VAL A 192 -15.67 6.34 -10.64
CA VAL A 192 -14.94 6.52 -9.38
C VAL A 192 -15.17 7.92 -8.80
N PRO A 193 -15.73 8.07 -7.60
CA PRO A 193 -16.03 9.39 -7.03
C PRO A 193 -14.78 10.19 -6.63
N GLU A 194 -13.77 9.52 -6.08
CA GLU A 194 -12.52 10.12 -5.61
C GLU A 194 -11.35 9.50 -6.38
N VAL A 195 -10.79 10.27 -7.30
CA VAL A 195 -9.62 9.86 -8.09
C VAL A 195 -8.42 10.72 -7.69
N ILE A 196 -7.33 10.09 -7.30
CA ILE A 196 -6.18 10.76 -6.73
C ILE A 196 -4.89 10.29 -7.41
N PHE A 197 -4.05 11.24 -7.80
CA PHE A 197 -2.70 11.01 -8.29
C PHE A 197 -1.68 11.62 -7.33
N THR A 198 -0.73 10.82 -6.88
CA THR A 198 0.49 11.32 -6.24
C THR A 198 1.56 11.55 -7.30
N MET A 199 2.33 12.63 -7.17
CA MET A 199 3.31 13.10 -8.17
C MET A 199 4.69 13.37 -7.56
N GLY A 200 5.02 12.69 -6.45
CA GLY A 200 6.28 12.88 -5.74
C GLY A 200 6.46 14.32 -5.25
N LEU A 201 7.60 14.93 -5.58
CA LEU A 201 7.91 16.33 -5.20
C LEU A 201 6.97 17.37 -5.83
N ARG A 202 6.18 17.00 -6.84
CA ARG A 202 5.17 17.88 -7.46
C ARG A 202 3.85 17.91 -6.69
N GLY A 203 3.69 17.11 -5.64
CA GLY A 203 2.50 17.09 -4.80
C GLY A 203 1.48 16.05 -5.26
N ALA A 204 0.21 16.39 -5.19
CA ALA A 204 -0.90 15.52 -5.57
C ALA A 204 -2.01 16.31 -6.25
N CYS A 205 -2.69 15.66 -7.19
CA CYS A 205 -3.86 16.21 -7.86
C CYS A 205 -4.95 15.15 -7.96
N GLY A 206 -6.16 15.58 -8.30
CA GLY A 206 -7.26 14.64 -8.42
C GLY A 206 -8.60 15.25 -8.77
N ILE A 207 -9.60 14.39 -8.76
CA ILE A 207 -11.00 14.72 -8.99
C ILE A 207 -11.82 14.17 -7.82
N SER A 208 -12.65 15.03 -7.24
CA SER A 208 -13.63 14.68 -6.20
C SER A 208 -15.02 15.11 -6.66
N HIS A 209 -15.92 14.16 -6.89
CA HIS A 209 -17.28 14.43 -7.44
C HIS A 209 -17.27 15.36 -8.65
N GLY A 210 -16.36 15.10 -9.59
CA GLY A 210 -16.18 15.91 -10.81
C GLY A 210 -15.44 17.24 -10.63
N LYS A 211 -15.07 17.62 -9.40
CA LYS A 211 -14.28 18.84 -9.13
C LYS A 211 -12.80 18.51 -9.07
N LYS A 212 -12.02 19.22 -9.89
CA LYS A 212 -10.56 19.10 -9.97
C LYS A 212 -9.91 19.83 -8.78
N TRP A 213 -8.82 19.27 -8.26
CA TRP A 213 -8.01 19.88 -7.22
C TRP A 213 -6.52 19.53 -7.39
N HIS A 214 -5.67 20.36 -6.78
CA HIS A 214 -4.22 20.19 -6.72
C HIS A 214 -3.74 20.67 -5.34
N VAL A 215 -2.77 19.96 -4.76
CA VAL A 215 -2.02 20.40 -3.58
C VAL A 215 -0.51 20.21 -3.79
N PRO A 216 0.34 21.14 -3.32
CA PRO A 216 1.78 21.00 -3.42
C PRO A 216 2.31 19.89 -2.48
N ALA A 217 3.51 19.37 -2.78
CA ALA A 217 4.21 18.50 -1.86
C ALA A 217 4.67 19.28 -0.62
N THR A 218 4.62 18.63 0.54
CA THR A 218 5.28 19.13 1.74
C THR A 218 6.79 18.88 1.60
N PRO A 219 7.64 19.92 1.62
CA PRO A 219 9.08 19.73 1.49
C PRO A 219 9.65 18.93 2.65
N VAL A 220 10.58 18.02 2.35
CA VAL A 220 11.32 17.25 3.35
C VAL A 220 12.67 16.84 2.80
N ASP A 221 13.68 16.82 3.68
CA ASP A 221 14.96 16.20 3.39
C ASP A 221 14.82 14.68 3.60
N ALA A 222 14.47 13.97 2.53
CA ALA A 222 14.12 12.55 2.59
C ALA A 222 15.37 11.68 2.85
N VAL A 223 15.24 10.75 3.79
CA VAL A 223 16.15 9.63 3.99
C VAL A 223 15.81 8.50 3.01
N ASP A 224 14.52 8.22 2.85
CA ASP A 224 14.03 7.16 1.98
C ASP A 224 12.57 7.42 1.62
N ALA A 225 12.26 7.59 0.34
CA ALA A 225 10.87 7.83 -0.10
C ALA A 225 10.00 6.54 -0.18
N LEU A 226 10.49 5.37 0.26
CA LEU A 226 9.76 4.11 0.17
C LEU A 226 8.61 4.14 1.17
N GLY A 227 7.38 3.85 0.71
CA GLY A 227 6.17 3.97 1.52
C GLY A 227 5.59 5.38 1.66
N ALA A 228 6.16 6.40 0.99
CA ALA A 228 5.59 7.75 0.99
C ALA A 228 4.17 7.77 0.39
N GLY A 229 3.95 7.00 -0.69
CA GLY A 229 2.62 6.81 -1.30
C GLY A 229 1.63 6.12 -0.36
N ASP A 230 2.05 5.03 0.30
CA ASP A 230 1.22 4.32 1.28
C ASP A 230 0.86 5.22 2.47
N GLY A 231 1.81 6.02 2.94
CA GLY A 231 1.59 7.02 3.98
C GLY A 231 0.61 8.11 3.53
N PHE A 232 0.72 8.57 2.29
CA PHE A 232 -0.23 9.50 1.70
C PHE A 232 -1.65 8.88 1.67
N ILE A 233 -1.80 7.66 1.16
CA ILE A 233 -3.10 6.97 1.09
C ILE A 233 -3.72 6.84 2.48
N ALA A 234 -2.94 6.34 3.45
CA ALA A 234 -3.39 6.14 4.83
C ALA A 234 -3.89 7.44 5.48
N ALA A 235 -3.10 8.51 5.38
CA ALA A 235 -3.44 9.80 5.95
C ALA A 235 -4.58 10.49 5.18
N PHE A 236 -4.63 10.36 3.86
CA PHE A 236 -5.73 10.89 3.03
C PHE A 236 -7.05 10.26 3.45
N LEU A 237 -7.12 8.93 3.51
CA LEU A 237 -8.35 8.23 3.87
C LEU A 237 -8.81 8.65 5.28
N ARG A 238 -7.88 8.68 6.24
CA ARG A 238 -8.18 9.13 7.62
C ARG A 238 -8.73 10.55 7.62
N ALA A 239 -8.04 11.49 7.00
CA ALA A 239 -8.42 12.90 6.99
C ALA A 239 -9.73 13.13 6.22
N PHE A 240 -9.97 12.38 5.14
CA PHE A 240 -11.18 12.48 4.34
C PHE A 240 -12.44 12.13 5.16
N TYR A 241 -12.41 11.00 5.88
CA TYR A 241 -13.52 10.61 6.75
C TYR A 241 -13.68 11.53 7.97
N ASP A 242 -12.57 12.02 8.53
CA ASP A 242 -12.62 12.84 9.74
C ASP A 242 -13.00 14.31 9.46
N ASN A 243 -12.71 14.84 8.26
CA ASN A 243 -12.93 16.24 7.89
C ASN A 243 -14.12 16.48 6.94
N GLY A 244 -15.10 15.57 6.90
CA GLY A 244 -16.35 15.79 6.16
C GLY A 244 -16.20 15.68 4.63
N ALA A 245 -15.31 14.80 4.15
CA ALA A 245 -15.14 14.48 2.72
C ALA A 245 -14.57 15.60 1.83
N ASP A 246 -13.74 16.49 2.38
CA ASP A 246 -12.96 17.44 1.58
C ASP A 246 -11.65 16.79 1.09
N ALA A 247 -11.63 16.35 -0.17
CA ALA A 247 -10.47 15.70 -0.78
C ALA A 247 -9.22 16.59 -0.83
N ALA A 248 -9.35 17.89 -1.10
CA ALA A 248 -8.19 18.77 -1.19
C ALA A 248 -7.58 19.01 0.20
N ALA A 249 -8.42 19.21 1.21
CA ALA A 249 -7.95 19.32 2.60
C ALA A 249 -7.32 18.02 3.09
N ALA A 250 -7.92 16.87 2.77
CA ALA A 250 -7.36 15.56 3.10
C ALA A 250 -6.01 15.31 2.42
N ALA A 251 -5.86 15.70 1.14
CA ALA A 251 -4.61 15.60 0.42
C ALA A 251 -3.52 16.50 1.00
N ALA A 252 -3.87 17.70 1.47
CA ALA A 252 -2.92 18.60 2.12
C ALA A 252 -2.39 18.00 3.44
N ASP A 253 -3.26 17.43 4.28
CA ASP A 253 -2.86 16.71 5.51
C ASP A 253 -1.99 15.48 5.18
N ALA A 254 -2.42 14.71 4.19
CA ALA A 254 -1.71 13.52 3.72
C ALA A 254 -0.30 13.80 3.22
N SER A 255 -0.12 14.93 2.52
CA SER A 255 1.20 15.40 2.06
C SER A 255 2.17 15.59 3.23
N GLY A 256 1.71 16.15 4.34
CA GLY A 256 2.51 16.34 5.55
C GLY A 256 2.85 15.03 6.27
N PHE A 257 1.95 14.04 6.24
CA PHE A 257 2.22 12.72 6.81
C PHE A 257 3.18 11.90 5.93
N ALA A 258 2.98 11.91 4.60
CA ALA A 258 3.86 11.26 3.64
C ALA A 258 5.30 11.78 3.74
N ALA A 259 5.47 13.10 3.89
CA ALA A 259 6.78 13.69 4.14
C ALA A 259 7.48 13.11 5.39
N LYS A 260 6.74 12.83 6.46
CA LYS A 260 7.30 12.21 7.67
C LYS A 260 7.69 10.75 7.46
N CYS A 261 6.94 10.01 6.64
CA CYS A 261 7.31 8.64 6.25
C CYS A 261 8.67 8.60 5.55
N CYS A 262 9.06 9.69 4.87
CA CYS A 262 10.34 9.78 4.19
C CYS A 262 11.56 9.93 5.12
N LEU A 263 11.35 10.11 6.43
CA LEU A 263 12.43 10.41 7.39
C LEU A 263 13.12 9.17 7.97
N HIS A 264 12.73 7.97 7.55
CA HIS A 264 13.33 6.70 7.98
C HIS A 264 13.36 5.69 6.83
N HIS A 265 14.22 4.68 6.92
CA HIS A 265 14.24 3.59 5.96
C HIS A 265 13.02 2.66 6.11
N GLY A 266 12.54 2.17 4.97
CA GLY A 266 11.38 1.28 4.89
C GLY A 266 10.05 2.00 5.15
N ALA A 267 8.98 1.50 4.53
CA ALA A 267 7.67 2.16 4.56
C ALA A 267 7.10 2.33 5.97
N MET A 268 7.23 1.28 6.79
CA MET A 268 6.78 1.26 8.18
C MET A 268 7.94 1.13 9.19
N GLY A 269 9.20 1.06 8.73
CA GLY A 269 10.36 0.81 9.58
C GLY A 269 10.47 -0.65 10.04
N HIS A 270 10.97 -0.87 11.26
CA HIS A 270 11.16 -2.20 11.89
C HIS A 270 12.10 -3.16 11.14
N PRO A 271 13.38 -2.81 10.98
CA PRO A 271 14.34 -3.69 10.32
C PRO A 271 14.56 -4.98 11.10
N ILE A 272 14.83 -6.06 10.35
CA ILE A 272 15.50 -7.28 10.84
C ILE A 272 16.77 -7.50 10.02
N ALA A 273 17.82 -8.03 10.63
CA ALA A 273 19.03 -8.37 9.89
C ALA A 273 18.74 -9.49 8.87
N ILE A 274 19.31 -9.39 7.67
CA ILE A 274 19.18 -10.44 6.64
C ILE A 274 19.61 -11.81 7.17
N ALA A 275 20.67 -11.86 7.97
CA ALA A 275 21.18 -13.09 8.59
C ALA A 275 20.17 -13.76 9.55
N GLU A 276 19.25 -12.99 10.14
CA GLU A 276 18.26 -13.47 11.10
C GLU A 276 16.92 -13.82 10.43
N SER A 277 16.74 -13.44 9.17
CA SER A 277 15.46 -13.54 8.46
C SER A 277 15.10 -14.96 7.99
N GLY A 278 16.10 -15.83 7.83
CA GLY A 278 15.95 -17.14 7.21
C GLY A 278 15.57 -17.11 5.71
N LEU A 279 15.58 -15.94 5.07
CA LEU A 279 15.20 -15.80 3.65
C LEU A 279 16.35 -16.06 2.67
N PHE A 280 17.59 -15.85 3.12
CA PHE A 280 18.80 -16.01 2.32
C PHE A 280 19.61 -17.19 2.85
N PRO A 281 20.16 -18.06 1.98
CA PRO A 281 21.06 -19.12 2.41
C PRO A 281 22.32 -18.55 3.07
N GLU A 282 22.87 -19.23 4.08
CA GLU A 282 24.09 -18.82 4.80
C GLU A 282 25.31 -18.64 3.87
N THR A 283 25.25 -19.21 2.65
CA THR A 283 26.29 -19.15 1.63
C THR A 283 25.98 -18.14 0.54
N GLY A 284 25.74 -16.87 0.88
CA GLY A 284 26.03 -15.64 0.10
C GLY A 284 25.65 -15.48 -1.39
N GLU A 285 25.13 -16.49 -2.08
CA GLU A 285 24.76 -16.42 -3.49
C GLU A 285 23.32 -15.95 -3.61
N ILE A 286 23.17 -14.63 -3.70
CA ILE A 286 21.94 -14.01 -4.20
C ILE A 286 21.96 -14.28 -5.71
N GLY A 287 21.16 -15.25 -6.16
CA GLY A 287 21.04 -15.60 -7.57
C GLY A 287 20.65 -14.38 -8.39
N THR A 288 21.52 -14.04 -9.35
CA THR A 288 21.34 -13.02 -10.38
C THR A 288 20.20 -13.35 -11.32
#